data_AF-A0A316PUS5-F1
#
_entry.id   AF-A0A316PUS5-F1
#
_cell.length_a   1.000
_cell.length_b   1.000
_cell.length_c   1.000
_cell.angle_alpha   90.00
_cell.angle_beta   90.00
_cell.angle_gamma   90.00
#
_symmetry.space_group_name_H-M   'P 1'
#
loop_
_entity.id
_entity.type
_entity.pdbx_description
1 polymer ?
#
loop_
_entity_poly.entity_id
_entity_poly.type
_entity_poly.pdbx_seq_one_letter_code
_entity_poly.pdbx_strand_id
1 'polypeptide(L)'
;MDRMSWRYDPIFISQKYSVSYHIERFEQMAEDLQGYTRQCVVSFIDLYEKTKRNFPQARSVTAAQQEQLIEAFSKIAAAKGMQIHLCCEDRALTRANVDADGCLSQTVLERAIGSALHVPKKKMARDACSCLLGADIGMYNTCGHGCLYCYANYDNESVRANRKLHDPASPLLIGHLHETDIIKEAEQKLWQDGQLSFFQMGF
;
A
#
# COMPACT_ATOMS: atom_id res chain seq x y z
N MET A 1 -8.10 14.94 -8.31
CA MET A 1 -8.53 13.54 -8.22
C MET A 1 -7.40 12.60 -7.79
N ASP A 2 -6.16 13.07 -7.66
CA ASP A 2 -4.99 12.25 -7.33
C ASP A 2 -4.64 12.20 -5.83
N ARG A 3 -5.56 12.63 -4.95
CA ARG A 3 -5.37 12.67 -3.49
C ARG A 3 -5.86 11.41 -2.77
N MET A 4 -6.44 10.47 -3.52
CA MET A 4 -6.84 9.15 -3.05
C MET A 4 -6.18 8.12 -3.95
N SER A 5 -5.59 7.08 -3.35
CA SER A 5 -5.02 5.94 -4.05
C SER A 5 -5.64 4.69 -3.44
N TRP A 6 -6.40 3.96 -4.25
CA TRP A 6 -7.09 2.75 -3.79
C TRP A 6 -6.11 1.59 -3.81
N ARG A 7 -6.09 0.76 -2.76
CA ARG A 7 -5.24 -0.43 -2.72
C ARG A 7 -6.09 -1.70 -2.64
N TYR A 8 -5.95 -2.58 -3.62
CA TYR A 8 -6.57 -3.89 -3.67
C TYR A 8 -5.53 -4.95 -3.27
N ASP A 9 -5.45 -5.22 -1.97
CA ASP A 9 -4.35 -5.97 -1.34
C ASP A 9 -4.79 -6.69 -0.05
N PRO A 10 -4.32 -7.92 0.24
CA PRO A 10 -3.58 -8.80 -0.66
C PRO A 10 -4.51 -9.64 -1.54
N ILE A 11 -4.05 -9.91 -2.76
CA ILE A 11 -4.68 -10.91 -3.63
C ILE A 11 -4.15 -12.29 -3.27
N PHE A 12 -5.06 -13.22 -2.98
CA PHE A 12 -4.73 -14.62 -2.75
C PHE A 12 -5.81 -15.51 -3.35
N ILE A 13 -5.40 -16.64 -3.90
CA ILE A 13 -6.34 -17.56 -4.55
C ILE A 13 -6.77 -18.67 -3.58
N SER A 14 -8.08 -18.92 -3.53
CA SER A 14 -8.68 -20.02 -2.80
C SER A 14 -9.94 -20.51 -3.53
N GLN A 15 -10.61 -21.52 -2.98
CA GLN A 15 -11.90 -21.97 -3.52
C GLN A 15 -12.96 -20.87 -3.52
N LYS A 16 -12.97 -20.00 -2.50
CA LYS A 16 -13.91 -18.87 -2.39
C LYS A 16 -13.46 -17.66 -3.21
N TYR A 17 -12.16 -17.36 -3.17
CA TYR A 17 -11.54 -16.21 -3.82
C TYR A 17 -10.77 -16.70 -5.06
N SER A 18 -11.50 -17.01 -6.12
CA SER A 18 -10.94 -17.45 -7.39
C SER A 18 -10.41 -16.27 -8.21
N VAL A 19 -9.71 -16.56 -9.32
CA VAL A 19 -9.33 -15.53 -10.30
C VAL A 19 -10.56 -14.78 -10.82
N SER A 20 -11.63 -15.50 -11.18
CA SER A 20 -12.88 -14.89 -11.65
C SER A 20 -13.54 -14.00 -10.58
N TYR A 21 -13.53 -14.43 -9.32
CA TYR A 21 -14.04 -13.62 -8.20
C TYR A 21 -13.28 -12.30 -8.09
N HIS A 22 -11.95 -12.33 -8.18
CA HIS A 22 -11.14 -11.12 -8.10
C HIS A 22 -11.41 -10.17 -9.27
N ILE A 23 -11.58 -10.69 -10.49
CA ILE A 23 -11.95 -9.89 -11.67
C ILE A 23 -13.28 -9.18 -11.46
N GLU A 24 -14.32 -9.93 -11.05
CA GLU A 24 -15.65 -9.37 -10.78
C GLU A 24 -15.62 -8.30 -9.69
N ARG A 25 -14.92 -8.57 -8.57
CA ARG A 25 -14.84 -7.62 -7.45
C ARG A 25 -14.02 -6.40 -7.77
N PHE A 26 -12.93 -6.56 -8.51
CA PHE A 26 -12.12 -5.44 -8.96
C PHE A 26 -12.93 -4.53 -9.89
N GLU A 27 -13.70 -5.10 -10.83
CA GLU A 27 -14.59 -4.34 -11.72
C GLU A 27 -15.64 -3.55 -10.95
N GLN A 28 -16.35 -4.18 -10.02
CA GLN A 28 -17.36 -3.50 -9.21
C GLN A 28 -16.74 -2.34 -8.42
N MET A 29 -15.61 -2.58 -7.75
CA MET A 29 -14.96 -1.53 -6.95
C MET A 29 -14.37 -0.41 -7.82
N ALA A 30 -13.83 -0.73 -9.00
CA ALA A 30 -13.34 0.26 -9.94
C ALA A 30 -14.47 1.14 -10.50
N GLU A 31 -15.67 0.58 -10.67
CA GLU A 31 -16.87 1.33 -11.01
C GLU A 31 -17.31 2.25 -9.87
N ASP A 32 -17.41 1.72 -8.64
CA ASP A 32 -17.82 2.51 -7.47
C ASP A 32 -16.86 3.68 -7.17
N LEU A 33 -15.57 3.49 -7.47
CA LEU A 33 -14.51 4.47 -7.23
C LEU A 33 -14.20 5.36 -8.45
N GLN A 34 -14.90 5.17 -9.57
CA GLN A 34 -14.69 5.97 -10.78
C GLN A 34 -14.92 7.45 -10.48
N GLY A 35 -13.96 8.30 -10.86
CA GLY A 35 -14.02 9.75 -10.60
C GLY A 35 -13.56 10.17 -9.20
N TYR A 36 -13.43 9.24 -8.24
CA TYR A 36 -12.85 9.53 -6.92
C TYR A 36 -11.34 9.32 -6.87
N THR A 37 -10.82 8.42 -7.70
CA THR A 37 -9.39 8.13 -7.84
C THR A 37 -9.01 7.89 -9.30
N ARG A 38 -7.74 8.13 -9.60
CA ARG A 38 -7.07 7.77 -10.85
C ARG A 38 -5.99 6.71 -10.65
N GLN A 39 -5.86 6.18 -9.43
CA GLN A 39 -4.79 5.29 -9.04
C GLN A 39 -5.32 4.08 -8.26
N CYS A 40 -4.81 2.91 -8.61
CA CYS A 40 -5.01 1.66 -7.92
C CYS A 40 -3.64 1.03 -7.62
N VAL A 41 -3.50 0.41 -6.46
CA VAL A 41 -2.31 -0.33 -6.04
C VAL A 41 -2.69 -1.79 -5.91
N VAL A 42 -1.90 -2.67 -6.51
CA VAL A 42 -2.13 -4.12 -6.49
C VAL A 42 -0.89 -4.83 -5.94
N SER A 43 -1.13 -5.80 -5.06
CA SER A 43 -0.12 -6.76 -4.62
C SER A 43 -0.72 -8.14 -4.35
N PHE A 44 0.12 -9.17 -4.46
CA PHE A 44 -0.23 -10.55 -4.17
C PHE A 44 0.22 -10.91 -2.74
N ILE A 45 -0.38 -11.97 -2.20
CA ILE A 45 -0.07 -12.40 -0.82
C ILE A 45 1.40 -12.82 -0.66
N ASP A 46 2.07 -12.19 0.31
CA ASP A 46 3.37 -12.61 0.79
C ASP A 46 3.28 -13.71 1.85
N LEU A 47 4.03 -14.79 1.65
CA LEU A 47 4.09 -15.91 2.59
C LEU A 47 5.23 -15.76 3.60
N TYR A 48 5.12 -14.75 4.48
CA TYR A 48 5.99 -14.66 5.66
C TYR A 48 5.77 -15.84 6.61
N GLU A 49 6.75 -16.15 7.48
CA GLU A 49 6.64 -17.27 8.43
C GLU A 49 5.38 -17.19 9.33
N LYS A 50 5.03 -15.98 9.78
CA LYS A 50 3.77 -15.73 10.50
C LYS A 50 2.53 -15.96 9.64
N THR A 51 2.56 -15.53 8.37
CA THR A 51 1.46 -15.74 7.43
C THR A 51 1.26 -17.23 7.18
N LYS A 52 2.34 -18.00 6.95
CA LYS A 52 2.27 -19.46 6.78
C LYS A 52 1.70 -20.16 8.01
N ARG A 53 2.10 -19.73 9.22
CA ARG A 53 1.58 -20.28 10.47
C ARG A 53 0.10 -19.97 10.69
N ASN A 54 -0.31 -18.72 10.45
CA ASN A 54 -1.67 -18.25 10.72
C ASN A 54 -2.65 -18.61 9.58
N PHE A 55 -2.13 -18.82 8.37
CA PHE A 55 -2.89 -19.18 7.18
C PHE A 55 -2.23 -20.36 6.43
N PRO A 56 -2.22 -21.59 7.00
CA PRO A 56 -1.48 -22.74 6.44
C PRO A 56 -1.91 -23.18 5.04
N GLN A 57 -3.15 -22.86 4.66
CA GLN A 57 -3.71 -23.12 3.34
C GLN A 57 -3.34 -22.05 2.30
N ALA A 58 -2.72 -20.95 2.70
CA ALA A 58 -2.29 -19.90 1.78
C ALA A 58 -1.20 -20.44 0.85
N ARG A 59 -1.27 -20.01 -0.41
CA ARG A 59 -0.29 -20.34 -1.45
C ARG A 59 0.05 -19.05 -2.18
N SER A 60 1.26 -18.99 -2.72
CA SER A 60 1.64 -17.93 -3.64
C SER A 60 0.74 -18.00 -4.88
N VAL A 61 0.32 -16.84 -5.36
CA VAL A 61 -0.42 -16.74 -6.63
C VAL A 61 0.56 -17.05 -7.77
N THR A 62 0.22 -17.99 -8.65
CA THR A 62 1.15 -18.45 -9.69
C THR A 62 1.37 -17.36 -10.74
N ALA A 63 2.53 -17.35 -11.42
CA ALA A 63 2.82 -16.35 -12.46
C ALA A 63 1.72 -16.28 -13.55
N ALA A 64 1.17 -17.43 -13.96
CA ALA A 64 0.07 -17.48 -14.91
C ALA A 64 -1.22 -16.82 -14.37
N GLN A 65 -1.54 -17.03 -13.08
CA GLN A 65 -2.68 -16.37 -12.44
C GLN A 65 -2.45 -14.87 -12.26
N GLN A 66 -1.23 -14.46 -11.91
CA GLN A 66 -0.87 -13.04 -11.80
C GLN A 66 -1.04 -12.35 -13.16
N GLU A 67 -0.49 -12.94 -14.24
CA GLU A 67 -0.63 -12.39 -15.59
C GLU A 67 -2.11 -12.27 -16.00
N GLN A 68 -2.90 -13.32 -15.78
CA GLN A 68 -4.34 -13.30 -16.08
C GLN A 68 -5.08 -12.20 -15.32
N LEU A 69 -4.78 -12.01 -14.03
CA LEU A 69 -5.39 -10.99 -13.20
C LEU A 69 -4.99 -9.58 -13.64
N ILE A 70 -3.69 -9.33 -13.82
CA ILE A 70 -3.22 -8.00 -14.25
C ILE A 70 -3.72 -7.66 -15.65
N GLU A 71 -3.86 -8.64 -16.55
CA GLU A 71 -4.45 -8.41 -17.88
C GLU A 71 -5.91 -7.94 -17.78
N ALA A 72 -6.72 -8.63 -16.98
CA ALA A 72 -8.11 -8.26 -16.78
C ALA A 72 -8.24 -6.91 -16.06
N PHE A 73 -7.48 -6.71 -14.98
CA PHE A 73 -7.49 -5.47 -14.20
C PHE A 73 -7.04 -4.28 -15.02
N SER A 74 -6.01 -4.43 -15.86
CA SER A 74 -5.53 -3.38 -16.76
C SER A 74 -6.64 -2.88 -17.68
N LYS A 75 -7.42 -3.79 -18.30
CA LYS A 75 -8.55 -3.43 -19.17
C LYS A 75 -9.64 -2.67 -18.40
N ILE A 76 -10.02 -3.18 -17.24
CA ILE A 76 -11.02 -2.55 -16.36
C ILE A 76 -10.56 -1.15 -15.91
N ALA A 77 -9.35 -1.06 -15.37
CA ALA A 77 -8.77 0.19 -14.87
C ALA A 77 -8.67 1.22 -15.99
N ALA A 78 -8.24 0.83 -17.19
CA ALA A 78 -8.18 1.72 -18.35
C ALA A 78 -9.56 2.29 -18.70
N ALA A 79 -10.60 1.45 -18.74
CA ALA A 79 -11.97 1.88 -19.02
C ALA A 79 -12.52 2.86 -17.96
N LYS A 80 -12.03 2.76 -16.72
CA LYS A 80 -12.42 3.65 -15.61
C LYS A 80 -11.44 4.81 -15.37
N GLY A 81 -10.43 4.99 -16.24
CA GLY A 81 -9.46 6.10 -16.17
C GLY A 81 -8.44 5.98 -15.04
N MET A 82 -8.11 4.76 -14.62
CA MET A 82 -7.20 4.45 -13.52
C MET A 82 -5.86 3.87 -14.01
N GLN A 83 -4.78 4.27 -13.36
CA GLN A 83 -3.44 3.70 -13.44
C GLN A 83 -3.26 2.66 -12.34
N ILE A 84 -2.67 1.49 -12.66
CA ILE A 84 -2.31 0.49 -11.67
C ILE A 84 -0.81 0.61 -11.32
N HIS A 85 -0.51 0.60 -10.04
CA HIS A 85 0.84 0.53 -9.49
C HIS A 85 1.04 -0.82 -8.79
N LEU A 86 1.97 -1.62 -9.30
CA LEU A 86 2.39 -2.87 -8.70
C LEU A 86 3.27 -2.60 -7.47
N CYS A 87 2.87 -3.10 -6.31
CA CYS A 87 3.60 -2.85 -5.06
C CYS A 87 4.67 -3.93 -4.82
N CYS A 88 5.88 -3.68 -5.32
CA CYS A 88 7.01 -4.63 -5.22
C CYS A 88 6.77 -5.98 -5.95
N GLU A 89 5.89 -6.00 -6.96
CA GLU A 89 5.67 -7.19 -7.80
C GLU A 89 6.61 -7.21 -9.02
N ASP A 90 6.58 -8.32 -9.77
CA ASP A 90 7.41 -8.52 -10.94
C ASP A 90 7.16 -7.45 -12.04
N ARG A 91 8.24 -6.82 -12.50
CA ARG A 91 8.21 -5.84 -13.61
C ARG A 91 7.78 -6.46 -14.94
N ALA A 92 7.84 -7.79 -15.08
CA ALA A 92 7.31 -8.49 -16.24
C ALA A 92 5.79 -8.28 -16.42
N LEU A 93 5.07 -7.93 -15.36
CA LEU A 93 3.63 -7.64 -15.41
C LEU A 93 3.31 -6.23 -15.92
N THR A 94 4.30 -5.36 -16.13
CA THR A 94 4.07 -3.98 -16.58
C THR A 94 3.49 -3.91 -17.99
N ARG A 95 2.62 -2.91 -18.23
CA ARG A 95 1.96 -2.65 -19.53
C ARG A 95 1.42 -1.21 -19.56
N ALA A 96 0.68 -0.85 -20.61
CA ALA A 96 0.31 0.55 -20.90
C ALA A 96 -0.21 1.38 -19.71
N ASN A 97 -1.07 0.81 -18.85
CA ASN A 97 -1.59 1.46 -17.63
C ASN A 97 -1.26 0.69 -16.33
N VAL A 98 -0.17 -0.09 -16.34
CA VAL A 98 0.33 -0.82 -15.18
C VAL A 98 1.84 -0.62 -15.07
N ASP A 99 2.29 0.04 -14.00
CA ASP A 99 3.71 0.23 -13.71
C ASP A 99 4.13 -0.46 -12.41
N ALA A 100 5.43 -0.47 -12.14
CA ALA A 100 6.02 -0.91 -10.88
C ALA A 100 6.94 0.18 -10.31
N ASP A 101 6.56 1.45 -10.50
CA ASP A 101 7.38 2.62 -10.18
C ASP A 101 7.04 3.24 -8.81
N GLY A 102 6.13 2.59 -8.08
CA GLY A 102 5.80 2.91 -6.69
C GLY A 102 4.59 3.82 -6.55
N CYS A 103 3.64 3.38 -5.74
CA CYS A 103 2.38 4.08 -5.44
C CYS A 103 2.51 5.36 -4.61
N LEU A 104 3.70 5.65 -4.08
CA LEU A 104 4.05 6.87 -3.35
C LEU A 104 5.39 7.42 -3.88
N SER A 105 5.64 7.22 -5.18
CA SER A 105 6.80 7.83 -5.84
C SER A 105 6.69 9.36 -5.83
N GLN A 106 7.83 10.03 -6.07
CA GLN A 106 7.87 11.49 -6.18
C GLN A 106 6.84 12.01 -7.19
N THR A 107 6.77 11.42 -8.39
CA THR A 107 5.82 11.80 -9.44
C THR A 107 4.36 11.68 -8.99
N VAL A 108 4.02 10.62 -8.26
CA VAL A 108 2.66 10.43 -7.72
C VAL A 108 2.33 11.52 -6.70
N LEU A 109 3.24 11.83 -5.79
CA LEU A 109 3.05 12.85 -4.77
C LEU A 109 3.00 14.26 -5.36
N GLU A 110 3.88 14.58 -6.32
CA GLU A 110 3.88 15.87 -7.02
C GLU A 110 2.56 16.11 -7.75
N ARG A 111 1.99 15.08 -8.38
CA ARG A 111 0.66 15.16 -9.01
C ARG A 111 -0.44 15.39 -7.97
N ALA A 112 -0.38 14.70 -6.83
CA ALA A 112 -1.38 14.81 -5.77
C ALA A 112 -1.38 16.21 -5.11
N ILE A 113 -0.19 16.77 -4.90
CA ILE A 113 0.05 18.07 -4.27
C ILE A 113 -0.10 19.21 -5.28
N GLY A 114 0.20 18.97 -6.56
CA GLY A 114 0.21 20.00 -7.61
C GLY A 114 1.45 20.87 -7.59
N SER A 115 2.58 20.36 -7.08
CA SER A 115 3.84 21.10 -6.95
C SER A 115 5.03 20.15 -7.00
N ALA A 116 6.15 20.64 -7.51
CA ALA A 116 7.39 19.85 -7.57
C ALA A 116 7.97 19.64 -6.17
N LEU A 117 8.68 18.53 -5.99
CA LEU A 117 9.35 18.19 -4.73
C LEU A 117 10.87 18.11 -4.94
N HIS A 118 11.63 18.77 -4.08
CA HIS A 118 13.07 18.61 -3.96
C HIS A 118 13.39 17.56 -2.89
N VAL A 119 13.33 16.30 -3.29
CA VAL A 119 13.51 15.16 -2.38
C VAL A 119 15.02 14.93 -2.15
N PRO A 120 15.50 14.98 -0.90
CA PRO A 120 16.90 14.68 -0.61
C PRO A 120 17.20 13.20 -0.91
N LYS A 121 18.45 12.89 -1.26
CA LYS A 121 18.88 11.50 -1.40
C LYS A 121 18.62 10.75 -0.10
N LYS A 122 17.72 9.77 -0.15
CA LYS A 122 17.37 8.92 0.98
C LYS A 122 17.54 7.46 0.61
N LYS A 123 17.83 6.65 1.62
CA LYS A 123 17.78 5.20 1.48
C LYS A 123 16.33 4.80 1.24
N MET A 124 16.11 4.04 0.19
CA MET A 124 14.79 3.49 -0.14
C MET A 124 14.41 2.47 0.94
N ALA A 125 13.12 2.41 1.27
CA ALA A 125 12.63 1.46 2.27
C ALA A 125 12.70 0.01 1.78
N ARG A 126 12.61 -0.19 0.46
CA ARG A 126 12.78 -1.47 -0.23
C ARG A 126 13.55 -1.23 -1.52
N ASP A 127 14.47 -2.13 -1.85
CA ASP A 127 15.30 -2.00 -3.06
C ASP A 127 14.46 -1.99 -4.34
N ALA A 128 13.35 -2.72 -4.33
CA ALA A 128 12.44 -2.85 -5.48
C ALA A 128 11.40 -1.71 -5.61
N CYS A 129 11.45 -0.66 -4.79
CA CYS A 129 10.38 0.35 -4.77
C CYS A 129 10.87 1.78 -4.47
N SER A 130 10.57 2.71 -5.39
CA SER A 130 10.83 4.15 -5.34
C SER A 130 9.87 4.96 -4.46
N CYS A 131 9.00 4.31 -3.69
CA CYS A 131 8.12 5.01 -2.77
C CYS A 131 8.91 5.84 -1.74
N LEU A 132 8.51 7.09 -1.58
CA LEU A 132 9.00 7.99 -0.55
C LEU A 132 8.28 7.68 0.77
N LEU A 133 8.58 6.52 1.35
CA LEU A 133 8.00 6.13 2.63
C LEU A 133 8.52 7.04 3.75
N GLY A 134 7.57 7.55 4.54
CA GLY A 134 7.81 8.41 5.69
C GLY A 134 7.91 7.61 6.98
N ALA A 135 7.32 8.16 8.04
CA ALA A 135 7.20 7.49 9.32
C ALA A 135 5.98 6.55 9.35
N ASP A 136 6.14 5.39 9.99
CA ASP A 136 5.00 4.53 10.32
C ASP A 136 4.15 5.19 11.41
N ILE A 137 2.83 5.14 11.25
CA ILE A 137 1.85 5.68 12.21
C ILE A 137 1.18 4.59 13.06
N GLY A 138 1.70 3.36 13.03
CA GLY A 138 1.10 2.19 13.67
C GLY A 138 2.09 1.35 14.46
N MET A 139 1.56 0.44 15.28
CA MET A 139 2.34 -0.53 16.04
C MET A 139 1.90 -1.94 15.68
N TYR A 140 2.85 -2.85 15.45
CA TYR A 140 2.56 -4.26 15.21
C TYR A 140 1.88 -4.89 16.43
N ASN A 141 1.15 -5.98 16.19
CA ASN A 141 0.44 -6.72 17.25
C ASN A 141 -0.57 -5.87 18.03
N THR A 142 -1.22 -4.88 17.40
CA THR A 142 -2.24 -4.03 18.06
C THR A 142 -3.60 -4.06 17.36
N CYS A 143 -3.63 -4.32 16.05
CA CYS A 143 -4.87 -4.35 15.29
C CYS A 143 -5.70 -5.58 15.65
N GLY A 144 -6.94 -5.37 16.14
CA GLY A 144 -7.82 -6.44 16.60
C GLY A 144 -8.59 -7.21 15.52
N HIS A 145 -8.34 -6.95 14.22
CA HIS A 145 -9.14 -7.54 13.14
C HIS A 145 -8.93 -9.04 12.95
N GLY A 146 -7.72 -9.54 13.25
CA GLY A 146 -7.41 -10.98 13.17
C GLY A 146 -7.33 -11.53 11.75
N CYS A 147 -6.91 -10.74 10.75
CA CYS A 147 -6.71 -11.26 9.39
C CYS A 147 -5.66 -12.38 9.40
N LEU A 148 -6.00 -13.54 8.82
CA LEU A 148 -5.06 -14.67 8.72
C LEU A 148 -3.82 -14.34 7.88
N TYR A 149 -3.97 -13.45 6.89
CA TYR A 149 -2.90 -12.98 6.00
C TYR A 149 -2.12 -11.76 6.56
N CYS A 150 -2.36 -11.35 7.80
CA CYS A 150 -1.77 -10.13 8.33
C CYS A 150 -0.24 -10.23 8.44
N TYR A 151 0.47 -9.28 7.82
CA TYR A 151 1.92 -9.16 8.00
C TYR A 151 2.29 -8.42 9.30
N ALA A 152 1.41 -7.60 9.87
CA ALA A 152 1.71 -6.76 11.04
C ALA A 152 1.43 -7.45 12.39
N ASN A 153 0.59 -8.48 12.42
CA ASN A 153 0.26 -9.23 13.64
C ASN A 153 0.89 -10.63 13.58
N TYR A 154 1.55 -11.04 14.66
CA TYR A 154 2.26 -12.30 14.77
C TYR A 154 1.32 -13.42 15.17
N ASP A 155 0.45 -13.15 16.14
CA ASP A 155 -0.57 -14.06 16.67
C ASP A 155 -1.66 -13.28 17.43
N ASN A 156 -2.80 -13.94 17.68
CA ASN A 156 -3.96 -13.31 18.32
C ASN A 156 -3.80 -13.11 19.83
N GLU A 157 -2.93 -13.89 20.49
CA GLU A 157 -2.72 -13.78 21.93
C GLU A 157 -1.95 -12.50 22.26
N SER A 158 -0.85 -12.26 21.55
CA SER A 158 -0.06 -11.02 21.61
C SER A 158 -0.94 -9.80 21.35
N VAL A 159 -1.81 -9.84 20.33
CA VAL A 159 -2.75 -8.75 20.02
C VAL A 159 -3.71 -8.50 21.18
N ARG A 160 -4.30 -9.56 21.76
CA ARG A 160 -5.24 -9.43 22.89
C ARG A 160 -4.55 -8.87 24.14
N ALA A 161 -3.32 -9.28 24.41
CA ALA A 161 -2.53 -8.75 25.52
C ALA A 161 -2.23 -7.26 25.31
N ASN A 162 -1.68 -6.90 24.15
CA ASN A 162 -1.31 -5.53 23.81
C ASN A 162 -2.50 -4.56 23.82
N ARG A 163 -3.66 -4.97 23.31
CA ARG A 163 -4.86 -4.11 23.30
C ARG A 163 -5.34 -3.72 24.70
N LYS A 164 -5.06 -4.54 25.73
CA LYS A 164 -5.40 -4.21 27.13
C LYS A 164 -4.49 -3.14 27.71
N LEU A 165 -3.35 -2.87 27.07
CA LEU A 165 -2.39 -1.84 27.47
C LEU A 165 -2.71 -0.47 26.86
N HIS A 166 -3.78 -0.34 26.06
CA HIS A 166 -4.19 0.96 25.56
C HIS A 166 -4.70 1.84 26.70
N ASP A 167 -4.12 3.03 26.83
CA ASP A 167 -4.57 4.07 27.73
C ASP A 167 -4.79 5.37 26.93
N PRO A 168 -6.02 5.91 26.87
CA PRO A 168 -6.31 7.19 26.21
C PRO A 168 -5.53 8.39 26.78
N ALA A 169 -5.00 8.30 28.01
CA ALA A 169 -4.15 9.33 28.59
C ALA A 169 -2.67 9.20 28.19
N SER A 170 -2.27 8.09 27.56
CA SER A 170 -0.92 7.90 27.04
C SER A 170 -0.77 8.54 25.64
N PRO A 171 0.39 9.15 25.34
CA PRO A 171 0.70 9.60 23.98
C PRO A 171 1.02 8.44 23.01
N LEU A 172 1.13 7.20 23.51
CA LEU A 172 1.44 6.02 22.72
C LEU A 172 0.17 5.23 22.37
N LEU A 173 0.24 4.42 21.30
CA LEU A 173 -0.88 3.55 20.93
C LEU A 173 -1.19 2.51 22.02
N ILE A 174 -0.15 1.99 22.69
CA ILE A 174 -0.24 1.08 23.84
C ILE A 174 0.89 1.38 24.83
N GLY A 175 0.65 1.16 26.12
CA GLY A 175 1.64 1.36 27.18
C GLY A 175 1.93 2.83 27.49
N HIS A 176 3.03 3.07 28.21
CA HIS A 176 3.53 4.40 28.57
C HIS A 176 5.02 4.50 28.27
N LEU A 177 5.54 5.73 28.25
CA LEU A 177 6.98 5.96 28.15
C LEU A 177 7.67 5.42 29.40
N HIS A 178 8.75 4.68 29.18
CA HIS A 178 9.65 4.16 30.20
C HIS A 178 10.98 4.92 30.17
N GLU A 179 11.73 4.89 31.27
CA GLU A 179 13.03 5.59 31.38
C GLU A 179 14.07 5.09 30.36
N THR A 180 13.91 3.87 29.86
CA THR A 180 14.79 3.26 28.86
C THR A 180 14.40 3.61 27.42
N ASP A 181 13.27 4.27 27.19
CA ASP A 181 12.82 4.62 25.85
C ASP A 181 13.68 5.72 25.24
N ILE A 182 13.99 5.58 23.95
CA ILE A 182 14.74 6.57 23.19
C ILE A 182 13.74 7.41 22.38
N ILE A 183 13.46 8.61 22.86
CA ILE A 183 12.65 9.60 22.14
C ILE A 183 13.55 10.36 21.18
N LYS A 184 13.18 10.39 19.90
CA LYS A 184 13.87 11.15 18.86
C LYS A 184 12.93 12.20 18.30
N GLU A 185 13.42 13.43 18.16
CA GLU A 185 12.69 14.44 17.42
C GLU A 185 12.63 14.06 15.94
N ALA A 186 11.43 14.08 15.37
CA ALA A 186 11.24 13.82 13.95
C ALA A 186 11.60 15.07 13.14
N GLU A 187 12.61 14.97 12.27
CA GLU A 187 12.93 16.05 11.33
C GLU A 187 11.90 16.13 10.20
N GLN A 188 10.90 17.01 10.36
CA GLN A 188 9.92 17.31 9.31
C GLN A 188 10.36 18.54 8.51
N LYS A 189 10.96 18.30 7.34
CA LYS A 189 11.39 19.36 6.42
C LYS A 189 10.44 19.43 5.22
N LEU A 190 10.05 20.64 4.84
CA LEU A 190 9.28 20.87 3.61
C LEU A 190 10.18 20.60 2.40
N TRP A 191 9.72 19.73 1.50
CA TRP A 191 10.41 19.45 0.24
C TRP A 191 9.76 20.13 -0.96
N GLN A 192 8.63 20.80 -0.77
CA GLN A 192 7.93 21.48 -1.85
C GLN A 192 8.80 22.61 -2.44
N ASP A 193 8.91 22.63 -3.77
CA ASP A 193 9.50 23.77 -4.46
C ASP A 193 8.55 24.96 -4.38
N GLY A 194 9.02 26.04 -3.75
CA GLY A 194 8.28 27.30 -3.64
C GLY A 194 8.36 28.18 -4.88
N GLN A 195 9.12 27.79 -5.92
CA GLN A 195 9.25 28.55 -7.15
C GLN A 195 8.08 28.29 -8.10
N LEU A 196 7.49 29.38 -8.61
CA LEU A 196 6.50 29.31 -9.68
C LEU A 196 7.21 28.95 -10.99
N SER A 197 6.95 27.74 -11.51
CA SER A 197 7.40 27.36 -12.84
C SER A 197 6.44 27.91 -13.89
N PHE A 198 6.93 28.75 -14.81
CA PHE A 198 6.15 29.29 -15.93
C PHE A 198 5.54 28.21 -16.84
N PHE A 199 6.03 26.97 -16.77
CA PHE A 199 5.56 25.85 -17.59
C PHE A 199 4.44 25.02 -16.94
N GLN A 200 4.02 25.33 -15.70
CA GLN A 200 2.91 24.64 -15.03
C GLN A 200 1.53 25.25 -15.33
N MET A 201 1.45 26.36 -16.09
CA MET A 201 0.20 26.92 -16.61
C MET A 201 -0.06 26.40 -18.04
N GLY A 202 -0.36 25.11 -18.15
CA GLY A 202 -0.79 24.48 -19.42
C GLY A 202 -2.32 24.46 -19.53
N PHE A 203 -2.83 25.02 -20.62
CA PHE A 203 -4.23 24.93 -21.09
C PHE A 203 -4.71 23.50 -21.27
#